data_AF-A0A257TV89-F1
#
_entry.id   AF-A0A257TV89-F1
#
_cell.length_a   1.000
_cell.length_b   1.000
_cell.length_c   1.000
_cell.angle_alpha   90.00
_cell.angle_beta   90.00
_cell.angle_gamma   90.00
#
_symmetry.space_group_name_H-M   'P 1'
#
loop_
_entity.id
_entity.type
_entity.pdbx_description
1 polymer ?
#
loop_
_entity_poly.entity_id
_entity_poly.type
_entity_poly.pdbx_seq_one_letter_code
_entity_poly.pdbx_strand_id
1 'polypeptide(L)'
;DDVDVDLHLGDQLTLSVTSDTPDLVTASLSSSDPSTAALTLHFAPNTFSPANGPATVTLTATDKSGLTAQDPIDVTVYQANVPPTFVSGGNVQVLMNSAPYNRSWASSIENGNGDPTGETLNVTTSIVSTTNRNLFSSPPTVDAAGKLSFTPAPNQFGTATIAVALHNSGGTLHGGSDTSAVQTFQIEVAGQPTAVNHAYLLGADAAALVAASSGVLVGDHDPSGLPLSVQLVSPPSSGSVQLKADGSFTYTPSASFQGSDSFAYQVTNGVAVSNVATVTITSEQAAIIEKLYQQVLGRAPDAGGLAYWTQQVDAGQPYGTVAQGIFESDERLDPIIEGYYQQFLLRPADAAGLAYWDQVWKASGGPEQVIGGMITSPEFYASAVAARPDLSANAAWVTALYERLLNREPDSGGLQYWTSNLNSGQMTLVDVVNGFEYGTENFQNLTTHFFQQYLGRNPTAAELASYVQQFEQGATDADIQTEIINLPEYRNSPPPPATGTLELLS
;
A
#
# COMPACT_ATOMS: atom_id res chain seq x y z
N ASP A 1 -16.85 9.02 95.95
CA ASP A 1 -17.14 9.17 97.38
C ASP A 1 -16.29 10.28 97.97
N ASP A 2 -17.00 11.37 98.28
CA ASP A 2 -16.69 12.49 99.17
C ASP A 2 -15.32 13.17 99.10
N VAL A 3 -15.23 14.15 98.19
CA VAL A 3 -14.74 15.48 98.58
C VAL A 3 -15.82 16.48 98.14
N ASP A 4 -16.67 16.85 99.08
CA ASP A 4 -17.67 17.90 98.90
C ASP A 4 -16.91 19.24 98.82
N VAL A 5 -16.69 19.71 97.59
CA VAL A 5 -16.17 21.06 97.37
C VAL A 5 -17.37 21.97 97.56
N ASP A 6 -17.48 22.60 98.74
CA ASP A 6 -18.59 23.48 99.12
C ASP A 6 -18.51 24.81 98.34
N LEU A 7 -18.81 24.73 97.04
CA LEU A 7 -18.79 25.86 96.11
C LEU A 7 -19.98 26.78 96.41
N HIS A 8 -19.71 27.95 96.96
CA HIS A 8 -20.73 28.96 97.17
C HIS A 8 -20.97 29.75 95.87
N LEU A 9 -22.23 30.17 95.63
CA LEU A 9 -22.58 30.97 94.45
C LEU A 9 -21.79 32.29 94.47
N GLY A 10 -20.82 32.45 93.56
CA GLY A 10 -19.94 33.63 93.48
C GLY A 10 -18.44 33.35 93.70
N ASP A 11 -18.04 32.10 93.94
CA ASP A 11 -16.63 31.75 94.01
C ASP A 11 -15.94 31.76 92.64
N GLN A 12 -14.73 32.36 92.61
CA GLN A 12 -13.89 32.37 91.42
C GLN A 12 -13.08 31.08 91.34
N LEU A 13 -13.30 30.33 90.28
CA LEU A 13 -12.56 29.13 89.93
C LEU A 13 -11.47 29.47 88.93
N THR A 14 -10.29 28.91 89.12
CA THR A 14 -9.25 28.87 88.09
C THR A 14 -9.37 27.56 87.34
N LEU A 15 -9.55 27.63 86.02
CA LEU A 15 -9.65 26.46 85.15
C LEU A 15 -8.32 26.26 84.42
N SER A 16 -7.85 25.02 84.37
CA SER A 16 -6.68 24.60 83.60
C SER A 16 -6.99 23.32 82.85
N VAL A 17 -6.28 23.10 81.74
CA VAL A 17 -6.40 21.88 80.95
C VAL A 17 -5.02 21.28 80.75
N THR A 18 -4.94 19.97 80.89
CA THR A 18 -3.72 19.19 80.63
C THR A 18 -4.06 17.97 79.78
N SER A 19 -3.09 17.47 79.03
CA SER A 19 -3.16 16.15 78.40
C SER A 19 -2.09 15.26 79.02
N ASP A 20 -2.41 13.99 79.23
CA ASP A 20 -1.43 12.97 79.65
C ASP A 20 -0.39 12.64 78.56
N THR A 21 -0.71 13.00 77.32
CA THR A 21 0.08 12.76 76.10
C THR A 21 0.06 14.02 75.23
N PRO A 22 0.70 15.12 75.69
CA PRO A 22 0.69 16.40 74.97
C PRO A 22 1.38 16.36 73.60
N ASP A 23 2.25 15.38 73.38
CA ASP A 23 2.86 15.08 72.08
C ASP A 23 1.87 14.44 71.08
N LEU A 24 0.73 13.93 71.56
CA LEU A 24 -0.32 13.30 70.76
C LEU A 24 -1.55 14.21 70.59
N VAL A 25 -2.02 14.82 71.68
CA VAL A 25 -3.17 15.74 71.68
C VAL A 25 -2.79 17.04 72.39
N THR A 26 -2.92 18.15 71.68
CA THR A 26 -2.84 19.48 72.31
C THR A 26 -4.21 19.91 72.78
N ALA A 27 -4.30 20.53 73.97
CA ALA A 27 -5.54 21.01 74.53
C ALA A 27 -5.37 22.42 75.12
N SER A 28 -6.38 23.27 74.97
CA SER A 28 -6.39 24.64 75.45
C SER A 28 -7.82 25.10 75.75
N LEU A 29 -7.97 26.09 76.62
CA LEU A 29 -9.25 26.73 76.92
C LEU A 29 -9.32 28.09 76.22
N SER A 30 -10.48 28.44 75.68
CA SER A 30 -10.74 29.79 75.16
C SER A 30 -10.67 30.83 76.26
N SER A 31 -10.52 32.12 75.91
CA SER A 31 -10.89 33.20 76.84
C SER A 31 -12.39 33.16 77.11
N SER A 32 -12.83 33.56 78.31
CA SER A 32 -14.25 33.58 78.69
C SER A 32 -15.07 34.49 77.77
N ASP A 33 -16.17 33.99 77.22
CA ASP A 33 -17.11 34.82 76.45
C ASP A 33 -17.76 35.87 77.38
N PRO A 34 -17.57 37.18 77.12
CA PRO A 34 -18.06 38.24 77.99
C PRO A 34 -19.60 38.37 78.03
N SER A 35 -20.32 37.70 77.12
CA SER A 35 -21.79 37.76 77.04
C SER A 35 -22.50 36.58 77.72
N THR A 36 -21.84 35.43 77.81
CA THR A 36 -22.42 34.18 78.33
C THR A 36 -21.65 33.57 79.50
N ALA A 37 -20.45 34.07 79.78
CA ALA A 37 -19.46 33.48 80.70
C ALA A 37 -19.06 32.03 80.34
N ALA A 38 -19.33 31.58 79.11
CA ALA A 38 -18.93 30.26 78.64
C ALA A 38 -17.43 30.19 78.33
N LEU A 39 -16.85 29.00 78.53
CA LEU A 39 -15.50 28.63 78.13
C LEU A 39 -15.58 27.43 77.19
N THR A 40 -14.78 27.46 76.12
CA THR A 40 -14.73 26.37 75.14
C THR A 40 -13.40 25.62 75.28
N LEU A 41 -13.48 24.31 75.45
CA LEU A 41 -12.32 23.43 75.35
C LEU A 41 -11.99 23.20 73.87
N HIS A 42 -10.77 23.55 73.47
CA HIS A 42 -10.21 23.23 72.16
C HIS A 42 -9.18 22.13 72.33
N PHE A 43 -9.34 21.02 71.63
CA PHE A 43 -8.31 19.99 71.53
C PHE A 43 -8.13 19.55 70.08
N ALA A 44 -6.90 19.22 69.69
CA ALA A 44 -6.56 18.76 68.36
C ALA A 44 -5.36 17.80 68.41
N PRO A 45 -5.30 16.80 67.51
CA PRO A 45 -4.10 16.00 67.32
C PRO A 45 -2.89 16.90 67.07
N ASN A 46 -1.76 16.57 67.67
CA ASN A 46 -0.51 17.28 67.44
C ASN A 46 0.01 16.96 66.03
N THR A 47 -0.01 17.94 65.14
CA THR A 47 0.37 17.76 63.72
C THR A 47 1.86 17.53 63.50
N PHE A 48 2.70 17.64 64.53
CA PHE A 48 4.14 17.38 64.48
C PHE A 48 4.51 15.95 64.90
N SER A 49 3.54 15.14 65.35
CA SER A 49 3.74 13.76 65.80
C SER A 49 2.98 12.77 64.92
N PRO A 50 3.61 11.71 64.40
CA PRO A 50 2.93 10.64 63.68
C PRO A 50 2.26 9.61 64.61
N ALA A 51 2.28 9.85 65.93
CA ALA A 51 1.76 8.93 66.92
C ALA A 51 0.23 8.82 66.86
N ASN A 52 -0.28 7.64 67.22
CA ASN A 52 -1.71 7.31 67.34
C ASN A 52 -1.92 6.54 68.65
N GLY A 53 -3.14 6.58 69.17
CA GLY A 53 -3.48 5.91 70.42
C GLY A 53 -4.44 6.72 71.31
N PRO A 54 -4.76 6.19 72.50
CA PRO A 54 -5.55 6.89 73.48
C PRO A 54 -4.76 8.04 74.13
N ALA A 55 -5.48 9.10 74.48
CA ALA A 55 -5.01 10.26 75.22
C ALA A 55 -6.15 10.71 76.14
N THR A 56 -5.84 11.12 77.36
CA THR A 56 -6.84 11.73 78.24
C THR A 56 -6.53 13.22 78.39
N VAL A 57 -7.52 14.05 78.06
CA VAL A 57 -7.50 15.50 78.31
C VAL A 57 -8.25 15.76 79.60
N THR A 58 -7.58 16.28 80.63
CA THR A 58 -8.18 16.53 81.94
C THR A 58 -8.43 18.03 82.14
N LEU A 59 -9.70 18.40 82.30
CA LEU A 59 -10.10 19.71 82.77
C LEU A 59 -10.02 19.75 84.29
N THR A 60 -9.28 20.71 84.86
CA THR A 60 -9.14 20.88 86.31
C THR A 60 -9.67 22.23 86.74
N ALA A 61 -10.68 22.24 87.60
CA ALA A 61 -11.19 23.42 88.28
C ALA A 61 -10.59 23.51 89.68
N THR A 62 -9.94 24.63 90.00
CA THR A 62 -9.32 24.88 91.32
C THR A 62 -10.01 26.06 91.99
N ASP A 63 -10.41 25.90 93.24
CA ASP A 63 -10.96 26.99 94.03
C ASP A 63 -9.86 27.91 94.62
N LYS A 64 -10.26 28.94 95.36
CA LYS A 64 -9.31 29.89 96.00
C LYS A 64 -8.52 29.25 97.15
N SER A 65 -8.97 28.11 97.69
CA SER A 65 -8.33 27.38 98.78
C SER A 65 -7.31 26.35 98.29
N GLY A 66 -7.31 26.05 96.99
CA GLY A 66 -6.43 25.10 96.33
C GLY A 66 -7.05 23.70 96.14
N LEU A 67 -8.33 23.51 96.47
CA LEU A 67 -9.05 22.26 96.21
C LEU A 67 -9.41 22.15 94.74
N THR A 68 -9.27 20.94 94.18
CA THR A 68 -9.46 20.68 92.76
C THR A 68 -10.57 19.68 92.48
N ALA A 69 -11.39 19.95 91.46
CA ALA A 69 -12.24 18.97 90.80
C ALA A 69 -11.71 18.71 89.37
N GLN A 70 -11.73 17.45 88.94
CA GLN A 70 -11.18 17.03 87.64
C GLN A 70 -12.24 16.31 86.82
N ASP A 71 -12.25 16.59 85.52
CA ASP A 71 -13.09 15.91 84.53
C ASP A 71 -12.20 15.35 83.40
N PRO A 72 -11.96 14.02 83.36
CA PRO A 72 -11.16 13.39 82.31
C PRO A 72 -11.99 13.15 81.05
N ILE A 73 -11.46 13.57 79.90
CA ILE A 73 -12.04 13.37 78.58
C ILE A 73 -11.13 12.43 77.80
N ASP A 74 -11.62 11.24 77.50
CA ASP A 74 -10.88 10.26 76.70
C ASP A 74 -10.97 10.62 75.21
N VAL A 75 -9.81 10.79 74.60
CA VAL A 75 -9.59 11.09 73.19
C VAL A 75 -8.82 9.93 72.58
N THR A 76 -9.16 9.52 71.36
CA THR A 76 -8.36 8.54 70.60
C THR A 76 -7.94 9.16 69.28
N VAL A 77 -6.63 9.22 69.06
CA VAL A 77 -6.05 9.63 67.78
C VAL A 77 -5.83 8.39 66.93
N TYR A 78 -6.45 8.36 65.74
CA TYR A 78 -6.31 7.26 64.79
C TYR A 78 -5.22 7.59 63.76
N GLN A 79 -4.46 6.58 63.34
CA GLN A 79 -3.53 6.72 62.22
C GLN A 79 -4.31 6.71 60.90
N ALA A 80 -4.02 7.67 60.02
CA ALA A 80 -4.56 7.66 58.66
C ALA A 80 -3.84 6.62 57.79
N ASN A 81 -4.59 5.90 56.95
CA ASN A 81 -4.03 4.98 55.96
C ASN A 81 -3.20 5.75 54.91
N VAL A 82 -1.99 5.28 54.62
CA VAL A 82 -1.14 5.80 53.55
C VAL A 82 -1.29 4.88 52.34
N PRO A 83 -1.52 5.42 51.13
CA PRO A 83 -1.77 4.61 49.96
C PRO A 83 -0.52 3.83 49.52
N PRO A 84 -0.70 2.74 48.76
CA PRO A 84 0.41 2.02 48.17
C PRO A 84 1.15 2.88 47.13
N THR A 85 2.42 2.55 46.88
CA THR A 85 3.25 3.17 45.85
C THR A 85 3.91 2.12 44.97
N PHE A 86 4.29 2.50 43.75
CA PHE A 86 5.03 1.65 42.84
C PHE A 86 5.76 2.46 41.79
N VAL A 87 6.78 1.84 41.18
CA VAL A 87 7.45 2.35 39.99
C VAL A 87 6.85 1.65 38.78
N SER A 88 6.17 2.42 37.92
CA SER A 88 5.59 1.94 36.66
C SER A 88 6.65 1.70 35.59
N GLY A 89 6.35 0.78 34.68
CA GLY A 89 7.13 0.57 33.47
C GLY A 89 6.76 1.58 32.38
N GLY A 90 7.49 1.54 31.27
CA GLY A 90 7.22 2.37 30.10
C GLY A 90 6.05 1.88 29.23
N ASN A 91 5.89 2.53 28.08
CA ASN A 91 4.99 2.10 27.02
C ASN A 91 5.38 0.72 26.47
N VAL A 92 4.40 -0.01 25.95
CA VAL A 92 4.57 -1.35 25.39
C VAL A 92 4.16 -1.34 23.93
N GLN A 93 4.99 -1.90 23.06
CA GLN A 93 4.69 -2.10 21.65
C GLN A 93 4.70 -3.59 21.32
N VAL A 94 3.66 -4.08 20.63
CA VAL A 94 3.55 -5.46 20.17
C VAL A 94 3.02 -5.51 18.74
N LEU A 95 3.30 -6.62 18.04
CA LEU A 95 2.75 -6.87 16.72
C LEU A 95 1.25 -7.26 16.79
N MET A 96 0.44 -6.83 15.83
CA MET A 96 -0.90 -7.36 15.63
C MET A 96 -0.86 -8.89 15.47
N ASN A 97 -1.85 -9.62 15.97
CA ASN A 97 -1.86 -11.09 15.95
C ASN A 97 -0.70 -11.75 16.73
N SER A 98 0.05 -11.02 17.55
CA SER A 98 1.08 -11.63 18.39
C SER A 98 0.49 -12.53 19.47
N ALA A 99 1.33 -13.45 19.96
CA ALA A 99 1.00 -14.29 21.11
C ALA A 99 0.71 -13.45 22.37
N PRO A 100 0.05 -14.03 23.40
CA PRO A 100 -0.24 -13.32 24.64
C PRO A 100 1.01 -12.66 25.24
N TYR A 101 0.88 -11.38 25.59
CA TYR A 101 1.91 -10.62 26.29
C TYR A 101 1.84 -10.94 27.78
N ASN A 102 3.00 -11.20 28.41
CA ASN A 102 3.06 -11.50 29.85
C ASN A 102 4.47 -11.21 30.42
N ARG A 103 4.71 -9.97 30.88
CA ARG A 103 6.03 -9.51 31.38
C ARG A 103 5.91 -8.59 32.59
N SER A 104 6.95 -8.54 33.41
CA SER A 104 7.05 -7.56 34.51
C SER A 104 6.99 -6.14 33.96
N TRP A 105 6.13 -5.31 34.55
CA TRP A 105 5.92 -3.92 34.15
C TRP A 105 6.10 -2.98 35.34
N ALA A 106 5.50 -3.28 36.49
CA ALA A 106 5.70 -2.52 37.72
C ALA A 106 6.77 -3.15 38.62
N SER A 107 7.43 -2.31 39.41
CA SER A 107 8.42 -2.70 40.42
C SER A 107 8.30 -1.82 41.66
N SER A 108 9.07 -2.15 42.71
CA SER A 108 9.09 -1.39 43.97
C SER A 108 7.68 -1.14 44.53
N ILE A 109 6.85 -2.18 44.51
CA ILE A 109 5.48 -2.12 45.01
C ILE A 109 5.55 -2.09 46.54
N GLU A 110 5.20 -0.94 47.11
CA GLU A 110 5.13 -0.71 48.54
C GLU A 110 3.69 -0.44 48.95
N ASN A 111 3.34 -0.86 50.14
CA ASN A 111 1.96 -0.94 50.59
C ASN A 111 1.51 0.27 51.43
N GLY A 112 2.38 1.28 51.56
CA GLY A 112 2.18 2.44 52.43
C GLY A 112 2.67 2.19 53.85
N ASN A 113 2.00 2.78 54.86
CA ASN A 113 2.34 2.63 56.27
C ASN A 113 1.94 1.29 56.89
N GLY A 114 1.42 0.36 56.07
CA GLY A 114 0.85 -0.89 56.55
C GLY A 114 -0.45 -0.66 57.31
N ASP A 115 -1.23 -1.72 57.49
CA ASP A 115 -2.50 -1.66 58.20
C ASP A 115 -2.18 -1.52 59.69
N PRO A 116 -2.70 -0.49 60.40
CA PRO A 116 -2.51 -0.37 61.84
C PRO A 116 -3.04 -1.57 62.64
N THR A 117 -3.75 -2.52 62.02
CA THR A 117 -4.30 -3.74 62.65
C THR A 117 -3.46 -5.01 62.45
N GLY A 118 -2.39 -4.97 61.64
CA GLY A 118 -1.48 -6.11 61.44
C GLY A 118 -1.99 -7.22 60.50
N GLU A 119 -3.03 -6.96 59.69
CA GLU A 119 -3.45 -7.89 58.64
C GLU A 119 -2.50 -7.90 57.43
N THR A 120 -2.46 -9.03 56.73
CA THR A 120 -1.76 -9.15 55.45
C THR A 120 -2.54 -8.39 54.39
N LEU A 121 -2.19 -7.12 54.21
CA LEU A 121 -2.71 -6.26 53.17
C LEU A 121 -2.43 -6.86 51.78
N ASN A 122 -3.49 -7.05 51.01
CA ASN A 122 -3.39 -7.45 49.61
C ASN A 122 -3.33 -6.19 48.75
N VAL A 123 -2.22 -5.97 48.05
CA VAL A 123 -2.17 -4.97 47.00
C VAL A 123 -2.97 -5.50 45.82
N THR A 124 -4.07 -4.84 45.51
CA THR A 124 -4.86 -5.14 44.31
C THR A 124 -4.64 -4.06 43.27
N THR A 125 -4.45 -4.49 42.04
CA THR A 125 -4.27 -3.64 40.87
C THR A 125 -5.61 -3.45 40.20
N SER A 126 -6.03 -2.20 40.03
CA SER A 126 -7.18 -1.89 39.17
C SER A 126 -6.70 -1.21 37.89
N ILE A 127 -7.15 -1.72 36.76
CA ILE A 127 -7.14 -0.92 35.53
C ILE A 127 -8.29 0.08 35.65
N VAL A 128 -7.95 1.34 35.88
CA VAL A 128 -8.88 2.46 36.09
C VAL A 128 -9.62 2.78 34.79
N SER A 129 -8.91 2.72 33.66
CA SER A 129 -9.51 2.88 32.34
C SER A 129 -8.66 2.24 31.24
N THR A 130 -9.31 1.96 30.12
CA THR A 130 -8.67 1.49 28.89
C THR A 130 -9.43 2.08 27.72
N THR A 131 -8.75 2.88 26.90
CA THR A 131 -9.26 3.30 25.58
C THR A 131 -9.09 2.16 24.57
N ASN A 132 -9.82 2.19 23.46
CA ASN A 132 -9.67 1.23 22.34
C ASN A 132 -9.66 -0.25 22.77
N ARG A 133 -10.65 -0.64 23.59
CA ARG A 133 -10.74 -1.99 24.18
C ARG A 133 -10.83 -3.11 23.14
N ASN A 134 -11.31 -2.81 21.94
CA ASN A 134 -11.39 -3.73 20.81
C ASN A 134 -10.01 -4.19 20.30
N LEU A 135 -8.92 -3.53 20.68
CA LEU A 135 -7.55 -3.98 20.37
C LEU A 135 -7.18 -5.29 21.05
N PHE A 136 -7.97 -5.77 22.03
CA PHE A 136 -7.62 -6.91 22.86
C PHE A 136 -8.70 -8.00 22.84
N SER A 137 -8.29 -9.24 22.60
CA SER A 137 -9.11 -10.43 22.83
C SER A 137 -9.10 -10.85 24.30
N SER A 138 -8.02 -10.54 25.02
CA SER A 138 -7.92 -10.59 26.48
C SER A 138 -7.41 -9.24 26.98
N PRO A 139 -8.19 -8.50 27.79
CA PRO A 139 -7.86 -7.12 28.16
C PRO A 139 -6.60 -7.04 29.04
N PRO A 140 -5.94 -5.87 29.08
CA PRO A 140 -4.82 -5.62 29.98
C PRO A 140 -5.18 -5.86 31.44
N THR A 141 -4.30 -6.57 32.13
CA THR A 141 -4.35 -6.81 33.57
C THR A 141 -2.93 -6.66 34.12
N VAL A 142 -2.81 -6.13 35.33
CA VAL A 142 -1.57 -6.20 36.10
C VAL A 142 -1.87 -7.14 37.27
N ASP A 143 -0.94 -8.00 37.66
CA ASP A 143 -1.09 -8.82 38.88
C ASP A 143 -0.42 -8.15 40.09
N ALA A 144 -0.61 -8.72 41.28
CA ALA A 144 -0.04 -8.19 42.52
C ALA A 144 1.50 -8.19 42.54
N ALA A 145 2.16 -8.94 41.64
CA ALA A 145 3.61 -8.93 41.47
C ALA A 145 4.08 -7.87 40.44
N GLY A 146 3.16 -7.08 39.89
CA GLY A 146 3.46 -6.05 38.89
C GLY A 146 3.61 -6.57 37.46
N LYS A 147 3.14 -7.78 37.17
CA LYS A 147 3.21 -8.39 35.84
C LYS A 147 2.04 -7.96 34.96
N LEU A 148 2.32 -7.37 33.80
CA LEU A 148 1.32 -6.96 32.81
C LEU A 148 1.02 -8.11 31.86
N SER A 149 -0.27 -8.43 31.70
CA SER A 149 -0.77 -9.45 30.76
C SER A 149 -1.91 -8.93 29.88
N PHE A 150 -1.88 -9.26 28.59
CA PHE A 150 -2.97 -9.02 27.63
C PHE A 150 -2.80 -9.91 26.39
N THR A 151 -3.83 -10.01 25.55
CA THR A 151 -3.73 -10.66 24.23
C THR A 151 -4.33 -9.75 23.17
N PRO A 152 -3.58 -9.37 22.12
CA PRO A 152 -4.13 -8.61 21.00
C PRO A 152 -5.31 -9.33 20.34
N ALA A 153 -6.27 -8.56 19.83
CA ALA A 153 -7.37 -9.08 19.02
C ALA A 153 -6.88 -9.35 17.58
N PRO A 154 -7.43 -10.37 16.90
CA PRO A 154 -7.08 -10.66 15.52
C PRO A 154 -7.34 -9.46 14.58
N ASN A 155 -6.34 -9.12 13.76
CA ASN A 155 -6.37 -8.08 12.73
C ASN A 155 -6.79 -6.70 13.27
N GLN A 156 -6.49 -6.42 14.54
CA GLN A 156 -6.68 -5.11 15.14
C GLN A 156 -5.31 -4.46 15.38
N PHE A 157 -5.21 -3.16 15.11
CA PHE A 157 -4.01 -2.35 15.33
C PHE A 157 -4.41 -0.95 15.79
N GLY A 158 -3.50 -0.26 16.47
CA GLY A 158 -3.69 1.06 17.05
C GLY A 158 -3.17 1.16 18.47
N THR A 159 -3.50 2.25 19.14
CA THR A 159 -2.96 2.57 20.47
C THR A 159 -4.07 2.60 21.52
N ALA A 160 -3.86 1.92 22.65
CA ALA A 160 -4.69 2.04 23.85
C ALA A 160 -3.90 2.76 24.96
N THR A 161 -4.57 3.67 25.67
CA THR A 161 -4.06 4.27 26.90
C THR A 161 -4.63 3.50 28.09
N ILE A 162 -3.74 3.03 28.95
CA ILE A 162 -4.05 2.24 30.14
C ILE A 162 -3.76 3.09 31.36
N ALA A 163 -4.70 3.16 32.30
CA ALA A 163 -4.52 3.79 33.59
C ALA A 163 -4.53 2.73 34.70
N VAL A 164 -3.51 2.72 35.56
CA VAL A 164 -3.33 1.74 36.62
C VAL A 164 -3.22 2.45 37.97
N ALA A 165 -3.93 1.93 38.96
CA ALA A 165 -3.76 2.28 40.36
C ALA A 165 -3.69 1.01 41.20
N LEU A 166 -2.93 1.10 42.30
CA LEU A 166 -2.86 0.10 43.33
C LEU A 166 -3.81 0.48 44.47
N HIS A 167 -4.39 -0.54 45.10
CA HIS A 167 -5.26 -0.40 46.27
C HIS A 167 -4.72 -1.27 47.40
N ASN A 168 -4.63 -0.72 48.60
CA ASN A 168 -4.46 -1.49 49.82
C ASN A 168 -5.81 -1.65 50.55
N SER A 169 -5.90 -2.48 51.58
CA SER A 169 -7.15 -2.72 52.33
C SER A 169 -7.34 -1.82 53.55
N GLY A 170 -6.52 -0.78 53.74
CA GLY A 170 -6.60 0.11 54.90
C GLY A 170 -7.74 1.15 54.85
N GLY A 171 -8.43 1.26 53.72
CA GLY A 171 -9.60 2.13 53.53
C GLY A 171 -9.30 3.64 53.61
N THR A 172 -10.35 4.45 53.72
CA THR A 172 -10.31 5.93 53.64
C THR A 172 -10.74 6.66 54.93
N LEU A 173 -10.95 5.93 56.02
CA LEU A 173 -11.34 6.52 57.30
C LEU A 173 -10.23 7.44 57.85
N HIS A 174 -10.63 8.39 58.69
CA HIS A 174 -9.72 9.34 59.37
C HIS A 174 -8.84 10.17 58.41
N GLY A 175 -9.31 10.38 57.17
CA GLY A 175 -8.57 11.14 56.15
C GLY A 175 -7.46 10.34 55.45
N GLY A 176 -7.42 9.02 55.65
CA GLY A 176 -6.53 8.12 54.93
C GLY A 176 -6.92 7.92 53.47
N SER A 177 -6.01 7.34 52.69
CA SER A 177 -6.25 6.92 51.31
C SER A 177 -5.68 5.53 51.11
N ASP A 178 -6.44 4.67 50.45
CA ASP A 178 -6.06 3.32 50.08
C ASP A 178 -5.57 3.20 48.64
N THR A 179 -5.72 4.26 47.83
CA THR A 179 -5.49 4.25 46.39
C THR A 179 -4.22 5.01 46.03
N SER A 180 -3.31 4.37 45.27
CA SER A 180 -2.10 5.03 44.76
C SER A 180 -2.41 6.17 43.79
N ALA A 181 -1.41 7.00 43.49
CA ALA A 181 -1.47 7.86 42.31
C ALA A 181 -1.69 7.00 41.04
N VAL A 182 -2.53 7.50 40.13
CA VAL A 182 -2.79 6.82 38.85
C VAL A 182 -1.59 7.01 37.93
N GLN A 183 -1.03 5.89 37.46
CA GLN A 183 0.00 5.87 36.43
C GLN A 183 -0.64 5.53 35.08
N THR A 184 -0.25 6.24 34.02
CA THR A 184 -0.72 5.96 32.66
C THR A 184 0.41 5.51 31.76
N PHE A 185 0.12 4.56 30.87
CA PHE A 185 1.04 4.12 29.81
C PHE A 185 0.25 3.75 28.56
N GLN A 186 0.95 3.65 27.43
CA GLN A 186 0.36 3.24 26.16
C GLN A 186 0.74 1.81 25.81
N ILE A 187 -0.24 1.08 25.28
CA ILE A 187 -0.02 -0.16 24.54
C ILE A 187 -0.29 0.15 23.07
N GLU A 188 0.74 0.02 22.25
CA GLU A 188 0.63 0.12 20.80
C GLU A 188 0.63 -1.30 20.21
N VAL A 189 -0.47 -1.64 19.54
CA VAL A 189 -0.57 -2.84 18.71
C VAL A 189 -0.25 -2.40 17.28
N ALA A 190 0.99 -2.62 16.85
CA ALA A 190 1.48 -2.22 15.55
C ALA A 190 0.85 -3.08 14.45
N GLY A 191 0.32 -2.44 13.42
CA GLY A 191 -0.15 -3.09 12.22
C GLY A 191 1.00 -3.58 11.36
N GLN A 192 0.69 -4.44 10.41
CA GLN A 192 1.66 -4.91 9.42
C GLN A 192 1.73 -3.92 8.26
N PRO A 193 2.92 -3.51 7.82
CA PRO A 193 3.07 -2.67 6.64
C PRO A 193 2.72 -3.45 5.37
N THR A 194 2.28 -2.73 4.33
CA THR A 194 2.04 -3.27 3.00
C THR A 194 3.08 -2.74 2.02
N ALA A 195 3.71 -3.65 1.27
CA ALA A 195 4.67 -3.32 0.23
C ALA A 195 4.03 -3.43 -1.16
N VAL A 196 4.36 -2.51 -2.08
CA VAL A 196 3.85 -2.46 -3.45
C VAL A 196 4.91 -2.84 -4.47
N ASN A 197 4.52 -3.40 -5.61
CA ASN A 197 5.48 -3.71 -6.68
C ASN A 197 5.91 -2.44 -7.42
N HIS A 198 7.14 -2.44 -7.92
CA HIS A 198 7.71 -1.35 -8.72
C HIS A 198 8.23 -1.86 -10.06
N ALA A 199 8.27 -0.97 -11.04
CA ALA A 199 9.00 -1.24 -12.27
C ALA A 199 9.76 -0.01 -12.74
N TYR A 200 10.95 -0.25 -13.28
CA TYR A 200 11.87 0.78 -13.73
C TYR A 200 12.35 0.48 -15.15
N LEU A 201 12.56 1.54 -15.92
CA LEU A 201 13.15 1.47 -17.25
C LEU A 201 14.61 1.88 -17.17
N LEU A 202 15.50 0.99 -17.63
CA LEU A 202 16.94 1.19 -17.64
C LEU A 202 17.38 1.72 -19.00
N GLY A 203 17.92 2.94 -19.00
CA GLY A 203 18.62 3.50 -20.17
C GLY A 203 19.90 2.75 -20.51
N ALA A 204 20.50 3.07 -21.66
CA ALA A 204 21.66 2.34 -22.18
C ALA A 204 22.86 2.27 -21.19
N ASP A 205 23.22 1.05 -20.80
CA ASP A 205 24.51 0.59 -20.22
C ASP A 205 25.07 1.26 -18.95
N ALA A 206 24.32 2.11 -18.26
CA ALA A 206 24.76 2.71 -17.00
C ALA A 206 24.18 1.99 -15.77
N ALA A 207 25.00 1.87 -14.71
CA ALA A 207 24.46 1.59 -13.39
C ALA A 207 23.50 2.70 -13.00
N ALA A 208 22.27 2.32 -12.65
CA ALA A 208 21.22 3.27 -12.35
C ALA A 208 21.08 3.49 -10.85
N LEU A 209 21.08 4.75 -10.44
CA LEU A 209 20.78 5.16 -9.08
C LEU A 209 19.32 5.63 -8.99
N VAL A 210 18.52 4.91 -8.21
CA VAL A 210 17.17 5.35 -7.81
C VAL A 210 17.25 6.03 -6.46
N ALA A 211 16.85 7.30 -6.41
CA ALA A 211 16.78 8.06 -5.16
C ALA A 211 15.60 7.60 -4.28
N ALA A 212 15.67 7.86 -2.98
CA ALA A 212 14.62 7.44 -2.04
C ALA A 212 13.24 8.05 -2.35
N SER A 213 13.19 9.24 -2.95
CA SER A 213 11.94 9.91 -3.40
C SER A 213 11.13 9.10 -4.41
N SER A 214 11.79 8.13 -5.04
CA SER A 214 11.30 7.36 -6.18
C SER A 214 11.66 5.87 -6.07
N GLY A 215 12.19 5.50 -4.91
CA GLY A 215 12.64 4.16 -4.57
C GLY A 215 11.50 3.26 -4.17
N VAL A 216 11.86 2.10 -3.64
CA VAL A 216 10.91 1.03 -3.37
C VAL A 216 9.92 1.34 -2.24
N LEU A 217 10.20 2.34 -1.39
CA LEU A 217 9.25 2.75 -0.35
C LEU A 217 8.09 3.60 -0.88
N VAL A 218 8.14 4.05 -2.14
CA VAL A 218 7.10 4.91 -2.68
C VAL A 218 5.83 4.11 -2.92
N GLY A 219 4.75 4.52 -2.25
CA GLY A 219 3.45 3.84 -2.31
C GLY A 219 3.27 2.77 -1.24
N ASP A 220 4.33 2.42 -0.51
CA ASP A 220 4.22 1.54 0.65
C ASP A 220 3.50 2.24 1.80
N HIS A 221 2.79 1.45 2.61
CA HIS A 221 1.93 1.99 3.65
C HIS A 221 2.08 1.23 4.96
N ASP A 222 2.30 1.97 6.05
CA ASP A 222 2.15 1.48 7.41
C ASP A 222 0.85 2.01 8.03
N PRO A 223 -0.07 1.12 8.44
CA PRO A 223 -1.34 1.55 9.00
C PRO A 223 -1.22 2.12 10.42
N SER A 224 -0.07 1.92 11.10
CA SER A 224 0.23 2.51 12.41
C SER A 224 1.02 3.82 12.31
N GLY A 225 1.39 4.25 11.10
CA GLY A 225 2.18 5.47 10.88
C GLY A 225 3.63 5.36 11.36
N LEU A 226 4.12 4.13 11.58
CA LEU A 226 5.50 3.88 11.98
C LEU A 226 6.47 4.09 10.81
N PRO A 227 7.71 4.52 11.08
CA PRO A 227 8.70 4.74 10.03
C PRO A 227 9.04 3.44 9.31
N LEU A 228 9.07 3.49 7.98
CA LEU A 228 9.35 2.34 7.13
C LEU A 228 10.83 2.26 6.75
N SER A 229 11.32 1.03 6.64
CA SER A 229 12.61 0.70 6.03
C SER A 229 12.51 -0.60 5.24
N VAL A 230 13.47 -0.86 4.34
CA VAL A 230 13.42 -2.04 3.48
C VAL A 230 14.60 -2.99 3.66
N GLN A 231 14.34 -4.25 3.33
CA GLN A 231 15.32 -5.31 3.28
C GLN A 231 15.20 -6.09 1.97
N LEU A 232 16.35 -6.47 1.40
CA LEU A 232 16.42 -7.31 0.21
C LEU A 232 16.06 -8.75 0.59
N VAL A 233 15.15 -9.36 -0.17
CA VAL A 233 14.71 -10.75 0.02
C VAL A 233 15.42 -11.68 -0.95
N SER A 234 15.47 -11.30 -2.23
CA SER A 234 16.20 -12.07 -3.25
C SER A 234 16.88 -11.12 -4.24
N PRO A 235 18.13 -11.40 -4.63
CA PRO A 235 18.87 -10.56 -5.57
C PRO A 235 18.39 -10.77 -7.01
N PRO A 236 18.73 -9.84 -7.92
CA PRO A 236 18.55 -10.01 -9.35
C PRO A 236 19.41 -11.13 -9.93
N SER A 237 19.00 -11.64 -11.09
CA SER A 237 19.62 -12.79 -11.78
C SER A 237 20.67 -12.37 -12.82
N SER A 238 20.47 -11.21 -13.43
CA SER A 238 21.22 -10.67 -14.57
C SER A 238 21.89 -9.34 -14.22
N GLY A 239 22.02 -9.02 -12.94
CA GLY A 239 22.66 -7.83 -12.42
C GLY A 239 22.97 -7.93 -10.94
N SER A 240 23.25 -6.79 -10.31
CA SER A 240 23.40 -6.68 -8.87
C SER A 240 22.64 -5.47 -8.35
N VAL A 241 22.12 -5.56 -7.13
CA VAL A 241 21.40 -4.46 -6.48
C VAL A 241 22.03 -4.13 -5.13
N GLN A 242 22.24 -2.84 -4.88
CA GLN A 242 22.58 -2.30 -3.57
C GLN A 242 21.36 -1.55 -3.04
N LEU A 243 20.47 -2.26 -2.34
CA LEU A 243 19.28 -1.70 -1.72
C LEU A 243 19.61 -1.11 -0.34
N LYS A 244 19.26 0.15 -0.12
CA LYS A 244 19.43 0.84 1.18
C LYS A 244 18.13 0.83 1.96
N ALA A 245 18.24 0.94 3.29
CA ALA A 245 17.10 0.91 4.20
C ALA A 245 16.08 2.04 3.93
N ASP A 246 16.49 3.16 3.35
CA ASP A 246 15.62 4.29 2.98
C ASP A 246 14.84 4.08 1.67
N GLY A 247 14.93 2.89 1.06
CA GLY A 247 14.25 2.56 -0.19
C GLY A 247 15.00 2.98 -1.45
N SER A 248 16.09 3.74 -1.34
CA SER A 248 16.96 4.02 -2.48
C SER A 248 17.76 2.78 -2.86
N PHE A 249 18.11 2.64 -4.14
CA PHE A 249 18.95 1.54 -4.59
C PHE A 249 19.81 1.90 -5.79
N THR A 250 20.91 1.18 -5.95
CA THR A 250 21.70 1.18 -7.18
C THR A 250 21.56 -0.18 -7.84
N TYR A 251 21.13 -0.22 -9.09
CA TYR A 251 21.15 -1.42 -9.92
C TYR A 251 22.33 -1.34 -10.90
N THR A 252 23.13 -2.40 -10.96
CA THR A 252 24.22 -2.54 -11.93
C THR A 252 23.92 -3.75 -12.81
N PRO A 253 23.53 -3.55 -14.08
CA PRO A 253 23.30 -4.67 -15.00
C PRO A 253 24.61 -5.44 -15.21
N SER A 254 24.50 -6.76 -15.36
CA SER A 254 25.62 -7.55 -15.86
C SER A 254 25.82 -7.30 -17.35
N ALA A 255 27.00 -7.62 -17.89
CA ALA A 255 27.24 -7.57 -19.33
C ALA A 255 26.33 -8.52 -20.15
N SER A 256 25.64 -9.46 -19.48
CA SER A 256 24.67 -10.38 -20.07
C SER A 256 23.21 -9.98 -19.83
N PHE A 257 22.95 -8.81 -19.24
CA PHE A 257 21.58 -8.32 -19.05
C PHE A 257 20.92 -8.12 -20.41
N GLN A 258 19.86 -8.88 -20.67
CA GLN A 258 19.07 -8.82 -21.90
C GLN A 258 17.61 -8.84 -21.50
N GLY A 259 16.82 -7.85 -21.90
CA GLY A 259 15.40 -7.87 -21.62
C GLY A 259 15.05 -7.22 -20.28
N SER A 260 14.76 -8.08 -19.30
CA SER A 260 14.25 -7.72 -17.98
C SER A 260 14.94 -8.54 -16.88
N ASP A 261 15.01 -7.97 -15.69
CA ASP A 261 15.50 -8.63 -14.47
C ASP A 261 14.64 -8.19 -13.28
N SER A 262 14.72 -8.93 -12.18
CA SER A 262 13.88 -8.61 -11.02
C SER A 262 14.55 -8.97 -9.72
N PHE A 263 14.25 -8.20 -8.67
CA PHE A 263 14.64 -8.52 -7.30
C PHE A 263 13.43 -8.35 -6.37
N ALA A 264 13.43 -9.05 -5.25
CA ALA A 264 12.34 -8.97 -4.28
C ALA A 264 12.78 -8.29 -3.00
N TYR A 265 11.88 -7.53 -2.39
CA TYR A 265 12.11 -6.83 -1.13
C TYR A 265 10.93 -6.99 -0.17
N GLN A 266 11.18 -6.64 1.09
CA GLN A 266 10.17 -6.50 2.14
C GLN A 266 10.38 -5.17 2.86
N VAL A 267 9.28 -4.64 3.38
CA VAL A 267 9.24 -3.45 4.21
C VAL A 267 9.10 -3.86 5.66
N THR A 268 9.79 -3.16 6.56
CA THR A 268 9.62 -3.28 8.00
C THR A 268 9.42 -1.92 8.63
N ASN A 269 8.54 -1.89 9.63
CA ASN A 269 8.31 -0.73 10.50
C ASN A 269 9.08 -0.84 11.84
N GLY A 270 10.03 -1.78 11.94
CA GLY A 270 10.77 -2.11 13.17
C GLY A 270 10.06 -3.11 14.10
N VAL A 271 8.77 -3.39 13.88
CA VAL A 271 7.97 -4.33 14.67
C VAL A 271 7.46 -5.50 13.83
N ALA A 272 7.06 -5.21 12.59
CA ALA A 272 6.43 -6.09 11.63
C ALA A 272 7.22 -6.12 10.31
N VAL A 273 6.99 -7.15 9.50
CA VAL A 273 7.46 -7.24 8.11
C VAL A 273 6.29 -7.41 7.16
N SER A 274 6.35 -6.80 5.98
CA SER A 274 5.27 -6.80 4.98
C SER A 274 5.15 -8.12 4.19
N ASN A 275 4.21 -8.16 3.25
CA ASN A 275 4.29 -9.06 2.09
C ASN A 275 5.60 -8.84 1.31
N VAL A 276 6.02 -9.86 0.56
CA VAL A 276 7.11 -9.71 -0.41
C VAL A 276 6.59 -8.92 -1.60
N ALA A 277 7.34 -7.91 -2.01
CA ALA A 277 7.10 -7.12 -3.22
C ALA A 277 8.26 -7.30 -4.21
N THR A 278 7.97 -7.10 -5.49
CA THR A 278 8.93 -7.30 -6.59
C THR A 278 9.23 -5.97 -7.27
N VAL A 279 10.51 -5.76 -7.53
CA VAL A 279 11.00 -4.70 -8.43
C VAL A 279 11.37 -5.34 -9.75
N THR A 280 10.76 -4.86 -10.84
CA THR A 280 11.08 -5.28 -12.21
C THR A 280 11.92 -4.20 -12.89
N ILE A 281 13.01 -4.57 -13.54
CA ILE A 281 13.88 -3.66 -14.27
C ILE A 281 13.89 -4.13 -15.72
N THR A 282 13.49 -3.26 -16.64
CA THR A 282 13.42 -3.55 -18.07
C THR A 282 14.34 -2.60 -18.82
N SER A 283 15.11 -3.09 -19.78
CA SER A 283 15.90 -2.21 -20.67
C SER A 283 14.98 -1.42 -21.61
N GLU A 284 15.43 -0.24 -22.06
CA GLU A 284 14.75 0.51 -23.12
C GLU A 284 14.52 -0.35 -24.37
N GLN A 285 15.53 -1.15 -24.75
CA GLN A 285 15.45 -2.02 -25.93
C GLN A 285 14.32 -3.05 -25.79
N ALA A 286 14.23 -3.69 -24.63
CA ALA A 286 13.17 -4.64 -24.32
C ALA A 286 11.78 -4.00 -24.28
N ALA A 287 11.64 -2.81 -23.69
CA ALA A 287 10.36 -2.12 -23.65
C ALA A 287 9.84 -1.77 -25.06
N ILE A 288 10.73 -1.41 -25.99
CA ILE A 288 10.35 -1.15 -27.40
C ILE A 288 9.94 -2.45 -28.09
N ILE A 289 10.60 -3.58 -27.79
CA ILE A 289 10.20 -4.88 -28.32
C ILE A 289 8.83 -5.29 -27.78
N GLU A 290 8.57 -5.11 -26.49
CA GLU A 290 7.24 -5.34 -25.90
C GLU A 290 6.17 -4.48 -26.57
N LYS A 291 6.44 -3.19 -26.81
CA LYS A 291 5.55 -2.28 -27.56
C LYS A 291 5.25 -2.82 -28.95
N LEU A 292 6.27 -3.29 -29.67
CA LEU A 292 6.13 -3.83 -31.02
C LEU A 292 5.28 -5.11 -31.03
N TYR A 293 5.52 -6.03 -30.10
CA TYR A 293 4.68 -7.22 -29.91
C TYR A 293 3.22 -6.85 -29.64
N GLN A 294 2.97 -5.85 -28.79
CA GLN A 294 1.61 -5.39 -28.51
C GLN A 294 0.94 -4.74 -29.74
N GLN A 295 1.67 -3.92 -30.50
CA GLN A 295 1.14 -3.25 -31.70
C GLN A 295 0.88 -4.21 -32.86
N VAL A 296 1.61 -5.33 -32.93
CA VAL A 296 1.57 -6.25 -34.07
C VAL A 296 0.79 -7.53 -33.76
N LEU A 297 0.91 -8.08 -32.55
CA LEU A 297 0.28 -9.34 -32.12
C LEU A 297 -0.78 -9.14 -31.03
N GLY A 298 -0.90 -7.95 -30.43
CA GLY A 298 -1.87 -7.70 -29.35
C GLY A 298 -1.55 -8.42 -28.03
N ARG A 299 -0.29 -8.82 -27.83
CA ARG A 299 0.17 -9.48 -26.60
C ARG A 299 1.61 -9.14 -26.27
N ALA A 300 2.06 -9.48 -25.06
CA ALA A 300 3.47 -9.39 -24.68
C ALA A 300 4.27 -10.58 -25.27
N PRO A 301 5.57 -10.41 -25.55
CA PRO A 301 6.45 -11.52 -25.92
C PRO A 301 6.57 -12.53 -24.76
N ASP A 302 6.84 -13.79 -25.10
CA ASP A 302 7.34 -14.72 -24.08
C ASP A 302 8.81 -14.41 -23.73
N ALA A 303 9.32 -15.00 -22.66
CA ALA A 303 10.68 -14.73 -22.18
C ALA A 303 11.77 -15.06 -23.22
N GLY A 304 11.57 -16.08 -24.05
CA GLY A 304 12.51 -16.47 -25.09
C GLY A 304 12.52 -15.49 -26.26
N GLY A 305 11.34 -15.09 -26.73
CA GLY A 305 11.17 -14.09 -27.78
C GLY A 305 11.71 -12.73 -27.38
N LEU A 306 11.44 -12.28 -26.14
CA LEU A 306 11.97 -11.02 -25.63
C LEU A 306 13.50 -11.04 -25.59
N ALA A 307 14.09 -12.08 -24.98
CA ALA A 307 15.54 -12.22 -24.88
C ALA A 307 16.22 -12.25 -26.27
N TYR A 308 15.68 -13.06 -27.20
CA TYR A 308 16.23 -13.18 -28.55
C TYR A 308 16.22 -11.84 -29.29
N TRP A 309 15.10 -11.14 -29.32
CA TRP A 309 15.01 -9.89 -30.07
C TRP A 309 15.79 -8.77 -29.39
N THR A 310 15.83 -8.72 -28.06
CA THR A 310 16.67 -7.74 -27.34
C THR A 310 18.13 -7.96 -27.69
N GLN A 311 18.59 -9.21 -27.71
CA GLN A 311 19.95 -9.54 -28.12
C GLN A 311 20.29 -9.07 -29.54
N GLN A 312 19.36 -9.19 -30.49
CA GLN A 312 19.59 -8.71 -31.87
C GLN A 312 19.76 -7.19 -31.89
N VAL A 313 18.91 -6.46 -31.17
CA VAL A 313 18.99 -5.00 -31.08
C VAL A 313 20.29 -4.56 -30.39
N ASP A 314 20.69 -5.24 -29.31
CA ASP A 314 21.96 -4.98 -28.61
C ASP A 314 23.17 -5.26 -29.51
N ALA A 315 23.06 -6.22 -30.44
CA ALA A 315 24.06 -6.49 -31.47
C ALA A 315 24.05 -5.45 -32.61
N GLY A 316 23.22 -4.41 -32.53
CA GLY A 316 23.13 -3.31 -33.49
C GLY A 316 22.12 -3.54 -34.62
N GLN A 317 21.27 -4.57 -34.54
CA GLN A 317 20.20 -4.72 -35.52
C GLN A 317 19.14 -3.63 -35.34
N PRO A 318 18.61 -3.06 -36.44
CA PRO A 318 17.55 -2.08 -36.36
C PRO A 318 16.24 -2.73 -35.88
N TYR A 319 15.39 -1.99 -35.18
CA TYR A 319 14.06 -2.49 -34.75
C TYR A 319 13.18 -2.95 -35.92
N GLY A 320 13.39 -2.41 -37.11
CA GLY A 320 12.75 -2.91 -38.32
C GLY A 320 13.05 -4.38 -38.62
N THR A 321 14.24 -4.90 -38.27
CA THR A 321 14.55 -6.34 -38.39
C THR A 321 13.74 -7.18 -37.40
N VAL A 322 13.53 -6.67 -36.18
CA VAL A 322 12.64 -7.30 -35.21
C VAL A 322 11.21 -7.32 -35.75
N ALA A 323 10.75 -6.18 -36.27
CA ALA A 323 9.41 -6.04 -36.83
C ALA A 323 9.19 -7.00 -37.99
N GLN A 324 10.13 -7.09 -38.93
CA GLN A 324 10.06 -8.04 -40.03
C GLN A 324 9.93 -9.48 -39.55
N GLY A 325 10.74 -9.90 -38.57
CA GLY A 325 10.62 -11.24 -38.01
C GLY A 325 9.27 -11.55 -37.36
N ILE A 326 8.64 -10.54 -36.74
CA ILE A 326 7.27 -10.67 -36.18
C ILE A 326 6.24 -10.64 -37.31
N PHE A 327 6.42 -9.78 -38.33
CA PHE A 327 5.54 -9.65 -39.48
C PHE A 327 5.42 -10.93 -40.29
N GLU A 328 6.53 -11.68 -40.38
CA GLU A 328 6.65 -12.94 -41.09
C GLU A 328 6.38 -14.17 -40.21
N SER A 329 6.00 -13.97 -38.93
CA SER A 329 5.69 -15.09 -38.05
C SER A 329 4.35 -15.73 -38.41
N ASP A 330 4.31 -17.06 -38.40
CA ASP A 330 3.08 -17.84 -38.65
C ASP A 330 1.95 -17.41 -37.69
N GLU A 331 2.30 -17.04 -36.45
CA GLU A 331 1.35 -16.50 -35.47
C GLU A 331 0.60 -15.25 -35.95
N ARG A 332 1.28 -14.38 -36.68
CA ARG A 332 0.66 -13.18 -37.26
C ARG A 332 -0.03 -13.51 -38.58
N LEU A 333 0.63 -14.27 -39.43
CA LEU A 333 0.18 -14.48 -40.81
C LEU A 333 -1.02 -15.43 -40.89
N ASP A 334 -1.04 -16.52 -40.12
CA ASP A 334 -2.11 -17.51 -40.21
C ASP A 334 -3.51 -16.88 -39.97
N PRO A 335 -3.75 -16.07 -38.91
CA PRO A 335 -5.05 -15.45 -38.69
C PRO A 335 -5.43 -14.43 -39.79
N ILE A 336 -4.45 -13.71 -40.34
CA ILE A 336 -4.69 -12.73 -41.42
C ILE A 336 -5.09 -13.45 -42.70
N ILE A 337 -4.34 -14.48 -43.09
CA ILE A 337 -4.60 -15.28 -44.29
C ILE A 337 -5.93 -16.01 -44.14
N GLU A 338 -6.22 -16.60 -42.98
CA GLU A 338 -7.53 -17.18 -42.67
C GLU A 338 -8.67 -16.15 -42.85
N GLY A 339 -8.46 -14.92 -42.39
CA GLY A 339 -9.39 -13.80 -42.63
C GLY A 339 -9.60 -13.53 -44.13
N TYR A 340 -8.55 -13.52 -44.94
CA TYR A 340 -8.64 -13.35 -46.39
C TYR A 340 -9.36 -14.52 -47.08
N TYR A 341 -9.16 -15.76 -46.62
CA TYR A 341 -9.93 -16.91 -47.10
C TYR A 341 -11.42 -16.73 -46.84
N GLN A 342 -11.79 -16.32 -45.63
CA GLN A 342 -13.18 -16.09 -45.25
C GLN A 342 -13.77 -14.91 -46.01
N GLN A 343 -13.00 -13.85 -46.24
CA GLN A 343 -13.44 -12.64 -46.93
C GLN A 343 -13.59 -12.84 -48.44
N PHE A 344 -12.58 -13.40 -49.11
CA PHE A 344 -12.54 -13.48 -50.57
C PHE A 344 -13.07 -14.81 -51.11
N LEU A 345 -12.71 -15.93 -50.47
CA LEU A 345 -13.06 -17.28 -50.94
C LEU A 345 -14.30 -17.85 -50.22
N LEU A 346 -14.80 -17.17 -49.18
CA LEU A 346 -16.00 -17.53 -48.41
C LEU A 346 -15.94 -18.93 -47.77
N ARG A 347 -14.74 -19.36 -47.36
CA ARG A 347 -14.50 -20.63 -46.67
C ARG A 347 -13.30 -20.51 -45.74
N PRO A 348 -13.12 -21.43 -44.77
CA PRO A 348 -11.87 -21.49 -44.02
C PRO A 348 -10.69 -21.91 -44.91
N ALA A 349 -9.49 -21.51 -44.51
CA ALA A 349 -8.27 -21.97 -45.16
C ALA A 349 -8.01 -23.44 -44.82
N ASP A 350 -7.40 -24.15 -45.77
CA ASP A 350 -6.79 -25.45 -45.50
C ASP A 350 -5.28 -25.28 -45.28
N ALA A 351 -4.64 -26.29 -44.70
CA ALA A 351 -3.22 -26.21 -44.32
C ALA A 351 -2.28 -25.96 -45.53
N ALA A 352 -2.63 -26.44 -46.72
CA ALA A 352 -1.84 -26.21 -47.92
C ALA A 352 -2.00 -24.76 -48.40
N GLY A 353 -3.22 -24.22 -48.30
CA GLY A 353 -3.53 -22.82 -48.56
C GLY A 353 -2.76 -21.87 -47.66
N LEU A 354 -2.83 -22.07 -46.33
CA LEU A 354 -2.08 -21.26 -45.36
C LEU A 354 -0.58 -21.27 -45.70
N ALA A 355 0.02 -22.45 -45.87
CA ALA A 355 1.44 -22.58 -46.18
C ALA A 355 1.85 -21.93 -47.51
N TYR A 356 0.99 -22.01 -48.54
CA TYR A 356 1.27 -21.37 -49.83
C TYR A 356 1.23 -19.84 -49.71
N TRP A 357 0.16 -19.29 -49.13
CA TRP A 357 0.01 -17.83 -49.04
C TRP A 357 0.96 -17.19 -48.04
N ASP A 358 1.39 -17.92 -47.01
CA ASP A 358 2.47 -17.52 -46.13
C ASP A 358 3.78 -17.32 -46.93
N GLN A 359 4.14 -18.27 -47.79
CA GLN A 359 5.33 -18.14 -48.65
C GLN A 359 5.20 -16.99 -49.65
N VAL A 360 4.01 -16.78 -50.22
CA VAL A 360 3.74 -15.64 -51.10
C VAL A 360 3.92 -14.34 -50.33
N TRP A 361 3.35 -14.22 -49.13
CA TRP A 361 3.49 -13.03 -48.28
C TRP A 361 4.95 -12.72 -47.98
N LYS A 362 5.71 -13.73 -47.53
CA LYS A 362 7.15 -13.60 -47.21
C LYS A 362 7.96 -13.18 -48.44
N ALA A 363 7.58 -13.62 -49.63
CA ALA A 363 8.24 -13.24 -50.88
C ALA A 363 7.83 -11.86 -51.41
N SER A 364 6.59 -11.42 -51.14
CA SER A 364 6.05 -10.15 -51.63
C SER A 364 6.20 -8.99 -50.65
N GLY A 365 6.48 -9.25 -49.37
CA GLY A 365 6.62 -8.21 -48.34
C GLY A 365 5.28 -7.57 -47.92
N GLY A 366 4.15 -8.17 -48.28
CA GLY A 366 2.85 -7.54 -48.04
C GLY A 366 1.66 -8.35 -48.56
N PRO A 367 0.44 -7.93 -48.21
CA PRO A 367 -0.80 -8.63 -48.53
C PRO A 367 -1.16 -8.60 -50.01
N GLU A 368 -0.61 -7.70 -50.81
CA GLU A 368 -1.12 -7.34 -52.13
C GLU A 368 -1.08 -8.52 -53.10
N GLN A 369 0.01 -9.30 -53.08
CA GLN A 369 0.13 -10.51 -53.92
C GLN A 369 -0.73 -11.66 -53.40
N VAL A 370 -0.98 -11.72 -52.09
CA VAL A 370 -1.87 -12.70 -51.48
C VAL A 370 -3.32 -12.41 -51.88
N ILE A 371 -3.78 -11.18 -51.65
CA ILE A 371 -5.11 -10.70 -52.01
C ILE A 371 -5.31 -10.82 -53.52
N GLY A 372 -4.39 -10.27 -54.32
CA GLY A 372 -4.44 -10.31 -55.78
C GLY A 372 -4.52 -11.73 -56.33
N GLY A 373 -3.73 -12.65 -55.77
CA GLY A 373 -3.77 -14.06 -56.15
C GLY A 373 -5.08 -14.76 -55.75
N MET A 374 -5.67 -14.43 -54.60
CA MET A 374 -6.97 -14.98 -54.18
C MET A 374 -8.12 -14.48 -55.05
N ILE A 375 -8.21 -13.16 -55.31
CA ILE A 375 -9.34 -12.56 -56.04
C ILE A 375 -9.29 -12.80 -57.56
N THR A 376 -8.11 -13.10 -58.10
CA THR A 376 -7.95 -13.55 -59.49
C THR A 376 -8.03 -15.07 -59.66
N SER A 377 -8.23 -15.82 -58.56
CA SER A 377 -8.31 -17.28 -58.60
C SER A 377 -9.57 -17.78 -59.32
N PRO A 378 -9.52 -18.98 -59.94
CA PRO A 378 -10.71 -19.62 -60.49
C PRO A 378 -11.81 -19.84 -59.45
N GLU A 379 -11.44 -20.07 -58.19
CA GLU A 379 -12.35 -20.27 -57.07
C GLU A 379 -13.15 -19.00 -56.76
N PHE A 380 -12.48 -17.85 -56.65
CA PHE A 380 -13.15 -16.56 -56.47
C PHE A 380 -14.09 -16.26 -57.64
N TYR A 381 -13.62 -16.48 -58.88
CA TYR A 381 -14.43 -16.26 -60.08
C TYR A 381 -15.70 -17.10 -60.08
N ALA A 382 -15.59 -18.41 -59.81
CA ALA A 382 -16.75 -19.31 -59.75
C ALA A 382 -17.73 -18.89 -58.64
N SER A 383 -17.21 -18.54 -57.46
CA SER A 383 -18.01 -18.05 -56.32
C SER A 383 -18.77 -16.77 -56.65
N ALA A 384 -18.11 -15.80 -57.28
CA ALA A 384 -18.73 -14.53 -57.67
C ALA A 384 -19.87 -14.73 -58.69
N VAL A 385 -19.64 -15.54 -59.73
CA VAL A 385 -20.65 -15.84 -60.75
C VAL A 385 -21.83 -16.60 -60.16
N ALA A 386 -21.59 -17.54 -59.26
CA ALA A 386 -22.65 -18.31 -58.60
C ALA A 386 -23.54 -17.44 -57.69
N ALA A 387 -22.96 -16.44 -57.02
CA ALA A 387 -23.69 -15.53 -56.14
C ALA A 387 -24.63 -14.58 -56.90
N ARG A 388 -24.31 -14.26 -58.17
CA ARG A 388 -25.03 -13.27 -59.00
C ARG A 388 -25.38 -13.84 -60.39
N PRO A 389 -26.28 -14.84 -60.47
CA PRO A 389 -26.68 -15.44 -61.74
C PRO A 389 -27.48 -14.47 -62.63
N ASP A 390 -27.92 -13.34 -62.08
CA ASP A 390 -28.58 -12.23 -62.77
C ASP A 390 -27.61 -11.38 -63.62
N LEU A 391 -26.30 -11.48 -63.38
CA LEU A 391 -25.27 -10.67 -64.02
C LEU A 391 -24.44 -11.47 -65.04
N SER A 392 -23.77 -10.75 -65.95
CA SER A 392 -22.71 -11.36 -66.77
C SER A 392 -21.53 -11.75 -65.88
N ALA A 393 -20.74 -12.75 -66.29
CA ALA A 393 -19.67 -13.26 -65.44
C ALA A 393 -18.66 -12.19 -65.00
N ASN A 394 -18.27 -11.28 -65.90
CA ASN A 394 -17.40 -10.15 -65.57
C ASN A 394 -18.08 -9.13 -64.66
N ALA A 395 -19.38 -8.85 -64.85
CA ALA A 395 -20.13 -7.96 -63.95
C ALA A 395 -20.32 -8.57 -62.54
N ALA A 396 -20.55 -9.88 -62.45
CA ALA A 396 -20.63 -10.60 -61.18
C ALA A 396 -19.29 -10.57 -60.44
N TRP A 397 -18.18 -10.81 -61.15
CA TRP A 397 -16.83 -10.72 -60.58
C TRP A 397 -16.48 -9.31 -60.09
N VAL A 398 -16.72 -8.26 -60.89
CA VAL A 398 -16.53 -6.86 -60.46
C VAL A 398 -17.39 -6.53 -59.26
N THR A 399 -18.66 -6.96 -59.25
CA THR A 399 -19.55 -6.73 -58.11
C THR A 399 -19.04 -7.39 -56.84
N ALA A 400 -18.61 -8.65 -56.91
CA ALA A 400 -18.01 -9.35 -55.78
C ALA A 400 -16.71 -8.69 -55.30
N LEU A 401 -15.92 -8.10 -56.19
CA LEU A 401 -14.73 -7.34 -55.82
C LEU A 401 -15.11 -6.12 -54.96
N TYR A 402 -16.09 -5.31 -55.38
CA TYR A 402 -16.56 -4.19 -54.56
C TYR A 402 -17.11 -4.64 -53.19
N GLU A 403 -17.92 -5.69 -53.19
CA GLU A 403 -18.55 -6.21 -51.96
C GLU A 403 -17.51 -6.79 -50.99
N ARG A 404 -16.56 -7.59 -51.49
CA ARG A 404 -15.62 -8.33 -50.63
C ARG A 404 -14.34 -7.55 -50.34
N LEU A 405 -13.85 -6.71 -51.25
CA LEU A 405 -12.63 -5.92 -51.04
C LEU A 405 -12.93 -4.56 -50.40
N LEU A 406 -13.91 -3.83 -50.94
CA LEU A 406 -14.23 -2.47 -50.49
C LEU A 406 -15.37 -2.40 -49.49
N ASN A 407 -16.00 -3.54 -49.17
CA ASN A 407 -17.16 -3.63 -48.29
C ASN A 407 -18.29 -2.65 -48.67
N ARG A 408 -18.54 -2.48 -49.98
CA ARG A 408 -19.61 -1.63 -50.50
C ARG A 408 -20.16 -2.17 -51.82
N GLU A 409 -21.36 -1.73 -52.20
CA GLU A 409 -21.85 -1.98 -53.55
C GLU A 409 -21.14 -1.07 -54.57
N PRO A 410 -20.94 -1.55 -55.80
CA PRO A 410 -20.42 -0.71 -56.87
C PRO A 410 -21.44 0.36 -57.27
N ASP A 411 -20.96 1.58 -57.50
CA ASP A 411 -21.76 2.57 -58.21
C ASP A 411 -21.93 2.16 -59.68
N SER A 412 -23.01 2.63 -60.31
CA SER A 412 -23.36 2.23 -61.68
C SER A 412 -22.29 2.60 -62.71
N GLY A 413 -21.56 3.69 -62.48
CA GLY A 413 -20.45 4.13 -63.33
C GLY A 413 -19.24 3.22 -63.22
N GLY A 414 -18.81 2.91 -62.00
CA GLY A 414 -17.71 1.99 -61.72
C GLY A 414 -17.97 0.58 -62.26
N LEU A 415 -19.16 0.02 -61.99
CA LEU A 415 -19.54 -1.30 -62.50
C LEU A 415 -19.49 -1.34 -64.04
N GLN A 416 -20.05 -0.31 -64.70
CA GLN A 416 -20.07 -0.24 -66.15
C GLN A 416 -18.67 -0.09 -66.74
N TYR A 417 -17.81 0.76 -66.15
CA TYR A 417 -16.45 1.00 -66.61
C TYR A 417 -15.61 -0.27 -66.59
N TRP A 418 -15.51 -0.93 -65.43
CA TRP A 418 -14.69 -2.13 -65.27
C TRP A 418 -15.22 -3.28 -66.13
N THR A 419 -16.54 -3.52 -66.11
CA THR A 419 -17.17 -4.59 -66.89
C THR A 419 -16.96 -4.40 -68.39
N SER A 420 -17.08 -3.17 -68.91
CA SER A 420 -16.95 -2.91 -70.35
C SER A 420 -15.52 -3.12 -70.84
N ASN A 421 -14.52 -2.70 -70.05
CA ASN A 421 -13.10 -2.90 -70.39
C ASN A 421 -12.68 -4.37 -70.31
N LEU A 422 -13.21 -5.13 -69.34
CA LEU A 422 -13.02 -6.58 -69.27
C LEU A 422 -13.66 -7.29 -70.48
N ASN A 423 -14.90 -6.91 -70.84
CA ASN A 423 -15.61 -7.51 -71.96
C ASN A 423 -14.97 -7.20 -73.33
N SER A 424 -14.39 -6.01 -73.48
CA SER A 424 -13.68 -5.61 -74.70
C SER A 424 -12.26 -6.18 -74.81
N GLY A 425 -11.76 -6.81 -73.74
CA GLY A 425 -10.38 -7.29 -73.64
C GLY A 425 -9.34 -6.18 -73.52
N GLN A 426 -9.76 -4.95 -73.21
CA GLN A 426 -8.86 -3.83 -72.96
C GLN A 426 -8.18 -3.90 -71.59
N MET A 427 -8.76 -4.63 -70.66
CA MET A 427 -8.20 -4.91 -69.33
C MET A 427 -8.30 -6.40 -69.02
N THR A 428 -7.32 -6.89 -68.28
CA THR A 428 -7.35 -8.20 -67.61
C THR A 428 -7.92 -8.06 -66.20
N LEU A 429 -8.23 -9.19 -65.54
CA LEU A 429 -8.62 -9.16 -64.12
C LEU A 429 -7.52 -8.55 -63.25
N VAL A 430 -6.25 -8.79 -63.59
CA VAL A 430 -5.09 -8.24 -62.89
C VAL A 430 -5.04 -6.71 -63.03
N ASP A 431 -5.34 -6.17 -64.21
CA ASP A 431 -5.39 -4.71 -64.40
C ASP A 431 -6.48 -4.05 -63.54
N VAL A 432 -7.62 -4.72 -63.37
CA VAL A 432 -8.69 -4.23 -62.50
C VAL A 432 -8.24 -4.25 -61.04
N VAL A 433 -7.70 -5.37 -60.56
CA VAL A 433 -7.15 -5.49 -59.20
C VAL A 433 -6.11 -4.41 -58.93
N ASN A 434 -5.20 -4.21 -59.87
CA ASN A 434 -4.15 -3.20 -59.71
C ASN A 434 -4.71 -1.79 -59.56
N GLY A 435 -5.83 -1.48 -60.22
CA GLY A 435 -6.54 -0.21 -60.08
C GLY A 435 -7.17 0.02 -58.70
N PHE A 436 -7.44 -1.04 -57.94
CA PHE A 436 -7.96 -0.95 -56.56
C PHE A 436 -6.83 -0.96 -55.51
N GLU A 437 -5.86 -1.86 -55.66
CA GLU A 437 -4.80 -2.09 -54.66
C GLU A 437 -3.68 -1.04 -54.72
N TYR A 438 -3.25 -0.63 -55.93
CA TYR A 438 -2.09 0.26 -56.11
C TYR A 438 -2.49 1.72 -56.39
N GLY A 439 -3.67 2.13 -55.92
CA GLY A 439 -4.15 3.51 -56.05
C GLY A 439 -3.49 4.46 -55.03
N THR A 440 -3.21 5.69 -55.44
CA THR A 440 -2.66 6.75 -54.56
C THR A 440 -3.50 6.95 -53.29
N GLU A 441 -4.83 6.83 -53.37
CA GLU A 441 -5.72 6.90 -52.20
C GLU A 441 -5.48 5.76 -51.21
N ASN A 442 -5.26 4.53 -51.70
CA ASN A 442 -4.95 3.39 -50.84
C ASN A 442 -3.60 3.58 -50.14
N PHE A 443 -2.57 4.00 -50.88
CA PHE A 443 -1.25 4.30 -50.30
C PHE A 443 -1.30 5.40 -49.24
N GLN A 444 -2.13 6.43 -49.45
CA GLN A 444 -2.35 7.48 -48.44
C GLN A 444 -3.00 6.92 -47.17
N ASN A 445 -3.99 6.04 -47.31
CA ASN A 445 -4.67 5.39 -46.20
C ASN A 445 -3.74 4.45 -45.43
N LEU A 446 -2.98 3.60 -46.14
CA LEU A 446 -2.00 2.68 -45.54
C LEU A 446 -0.91 3.44 -44.79
N THR A 447 -0.31 4.46 -45.43
CA THR A 447 0.69 5.33 -44.79
C THR A 447 0.13 5.96 -43.50
N THR A 448 -1.09 6.49 -43.56
CA THR A 448 -1.74 7.09 -42.40
C THR A 448 -1.97 6.06 -41.29
N HIS A 449 -2.42 4.87 -41.64
CA HIS A 449 -2.64 3.77 -40.70
C HIS A 449 -1.34 3.36 -40.00
N PHE A 450 -0.24 3.16 -40.74
CA PHE A 450 1.04 2.78 -40.15
C PHE A 450 1.59 3.85 -39.20
N PHE A 451 1.47 5.13 -39.56
CA PHE A 451 1.84 6.23 -38.66
C PHE A 451 1.02 6.23 -37.37
N GLN A 452 -0.30 6.00 -37.47
CA GLN A 452 -1.16 5.91 -36.29
C GLN A 452 -0.82 4.69 -35.43
N GLN A 453 -0.59 3.54 -36.05
CA GLN A 453 -0.28 2.29 -35.37
C GLN A 453 1.05 2.38 -34.61
N TYR A 454 2.12 2.81 -35.27
CA TYR A 454 3.47 2.74 -34.71
C TYR A 454 3.87 4.02 -33.95
N LEU A 455 3.48 5.19 -34.44
CA LEU A 455 3.86 6.49 -33.87
C LEU A 455 2.73 7.17 -33.07
N GLY A 456 1.48 6.69 -33.16
CA GLY A 456 0.35 7.28 -32.44
C GLY A 456 -0.09 8.66 -32.97
N ARG A 457 0.30 9.03 -34.19
CA ARG A 457 -0.03 10.31 -34.82
C ARG A 457 -0.31 10.15 -36.31
N ASN A 458 -0.85 11.20 -36.93
CA ASN A 458 -0.93 11.27 -38.39
C ASN A 458 0.42 11.69 -39.01
N PRO A 459 0.73 11.29 -40.26
CA PRO A 459 1.86 11.82 -40.99
C PRO A 459 1.65 13.30 -41.32
N THR A 460 2.74 14.06 -41.36
CA THR A 460 2.75 15.39 -41.97
C THR A 460 2.52 15.29 -43.48
N ALA A 461 2.13 16.40 -44.13
CA ALA A 461 1.91 16.40 -45.57
C ALA A 461 3.18 16.00 -46.38
N ALA A 462 4.37 16.35 -45.87
CA ALA A 462 5.64 15.98 -46.51
C ALA A 462 5.97 14.49 -46.33
N GLU A 463 5.77 13.95 -45.13
CA GLU A 463 5.94 12.51 -44.87
C GLU A 463 4.97 11.71 -45.74
N LEU A 464 3.68 12.06 -45.73
CA LEU A 464 2.65 11.37 -46.52
C LEU A 464 3.00 11.36 -48.01
N ALA A 465 3.40 12.50 -48.58
CA ALA A 465 3.81 12.58 -49.97
C ALA A 465 5.04 11.71 -50.28
N SER A 466 6.02 11.67 -49.38
CA SER A 466 7.24 10.88 -49.55
C SER A 466 6.95 9.38 -49.53
N TYR A 467 6.18 8.88 -48.55
CA TYR A 467 5.88 7.46 -48.42
C TYR A 467 4.95 6.96 -49.53
N VAL A 468 3.97 7.77 -49.94
CA VAL A 468 3.14 7.45 -51.13
C VAL A 468 3.99 7.35 -52.39
N GLN A 469 4.97 8.25 -52.57
CA GLN A 469 5.89 8.17 -53.70
C GLN A 469 6.74 6.88 -53.68
N GLN A 470 7.12 6.38 -52.50
CA GLN A 470 7.83 5.11 -52.37
C GLN A 470 6.96 3.93 -52.78
N PHE A 471 5.71 3.87 -52.34
CA PHE A 471 4.74 2.87 -52.79
C PHE A 471 4.56 2.89 -54.32
N GLU A 472 4.43 4.07 -54.91
CA GLU A 472 4.35 4.25 -56.37
C GLU A 472 5.63 3.78 -57.11
N GLN A 473 6.77 3.70 -56.40
CA GLN A 473 8.03 3.15 -56.90
C GLN A 473 8.22 1.65 -56.61
N GLY A 474 7.22 1.01 -56.00
CA GLY A 474 7.21 -0.43 -55.72
C GLY A 474 7.69 -0.82 -54.32
N ALA A 475 7.77 0.11 -53.37
CA ALA A 475 7.95 -0.25 -51.97
C ALA A 475 6.74 -1.05 -51.46
N THR A 476 7.02 -2.06 -50.64
CA THR A 476 6.01 -2.95 -50.05
C THR A 476 5.51 -2.40 -48.72
N ASP A 477 4.39 -2.94 -48.23
CA ASP A 477 3.90 -2.68 -46.89
C ASP A 477 4.97 -2.94 -45.81
N ALA A 478 5.76 -4.01 -45.95
CA ALA A 478 6.84 -4.31 -45.02
C ALA A 478 7.97 -3.27 -45.08
N ASP A 479 8.33 -2.78 -46.27
CA ASP A 479 9.36 -1.74 -46.41
C ASP A 479 8.97 -0.47 -45.66
N ILE A 480 7.74 0.00 -45.86
CA ILE A 480 7.23 1.23 -45.25
C ILE A 480 7.11 1.08 -43.73
N GLN A 481 6.54 -0.03 -43.25
CA GLN A 481 6.42 -0.27 -41.80
C GLN A 481 7.79 -0.37 -41.12
N THR A 482 8.74 -1.05 -41.76
CA THR A 482 10.12 -1.20 -41.28
C THR A 482 10.82 0.16 -41.20
N GLU A 483 10.65 1.02 -42.22
CA GLU A 483 11.20 2.38 -42.21
C GLU A 483 10.61 3.22 -41.07
N ILE A 484 9.28 3.19 -40.89
CA ILE A 484 8.58 3.93 -39.81
C ILE A 484 9.06 3.47 -38.42
N ILE A 485 9.17 2.16 -38.19
CA ILE A 485 9.64 1.57 -36.92
C ILE A 485 11.12 1.91 -36.66
N ASN A 486 11.88 2.17 -37.72
CA ASN A 486 13.26 2.60 -37.63
C ASN A 486 13.46 4.09 -37.34
N LEU A 487 12.39 4.90 -37.37
CA LEU A 487 12.49 6.31 -37.04
C LEU A 487 12.93 6.50 -35.57
N PRO A 488 13.78 7.51 -35.29
CA PRO A 488 14.14 7.87 -33.91
C PRO A 488 12.92 8.15 -33.03
N GLU A 489 11.83 8.66 -33.61
CA GLU A 489 10.57 8.91 -32.91
C GLU A 489 9.99 7.62 -32.29
N TYR A 490 10.03 6.50 -33.02
CA TYR A 490 9.58 5.21 -32.51
C TYR A 490 10.51 4.71 -31.39
N ARG A 491 11.82 4.77 -31.64
CA ARG A 491 12.87 4.21 -30.79
C ARG A 491 13.06 4.97 -29.48
N ASN A 492 12.90 6.28 -29.50
CA ASN A 492 13.08 7.12 -28.31
C ASN A 492 11.77 7.26 -27.51
N SER A 493 10.76 6.44 -27.83
CA SER A 493 9.46 6.41 -27.17
C SER A 493 9.14 5.01 -26.62
N PRO A 494 9.98 4.45 -25.73
CA PRO A 494 9.65 3.22 -25.02
C PRO A 494 8.37 3.45 -24.19
N PRO A 495 7.45 2.47 -24.14
CA PRO A 495 6.29 2.58 -23.28
C PRO A 495 6.73 2.60 -21.81
N PRO A 496 5.94 3.22 -20.91
CA PRO A 496 6.15 3.02 -19.49
C PRO A 496 5.96 1.52 -19.16
N PRO A 497 6.76 0.94 -18.25
CA PRO A 497 6.53 -0.43 -17.79
C PRO A 497 5.12 -0.61 -17.20
N ALA A 498 4.57 -1.81 -17.34
CA ALA A 498 3.16 -2.11 -17.14
C ALA A 498 2.64 -1.96 -15.67
N THR A 499 3.51 -1.81 -14.67
CA THR A 499 3.14 -1.77 -13.25
C THR A 499 4.12 -0.94 -12.39
N GLY A 500 3.63 -0.12 -11.45
CA GLY A 500 4.44 0.54 -10.42
C GLY A 500 4.70 2.05 -10.63
N THR A 501 5.37 2.68 -9.67
CA THR A 501 5.79 4.10 -9.72
C THR A 501 6.97 4.28 -10.67
N LEU A 502 6.80 5.12 -11.70
CA LEU A 502 7.74 5.32 -12.80
C LEU A 502 8.90 6.25 -12.43
N GLU A 503 10.14 5.83 -12.73
CA GLU A 503 11.23 6.75 -13.06
C GLU A 503 12.07 6.21 -14.22
N LEU A 504 12.40 7.10 -15.16
CA LEU A 504 13.44 6.89 -16.17
C LEU A 504 14.79 6.97 -15.47
N LEU A 505 15.57 5.91 -15.59
CA LEU A 505 16.94 5.87 -15.08
C LEU A 505 17.85 6.51 -16.14
N SER A 506 18.16 7.80 -15.95
CA SER A 506 19.04 8.57 -16.84
C SER A 506 20.51 8.24 -16.66
#